data_AF-A0A1H7NM55-F1
#
_entry.id   AF-A0A1H7NM55-F1
#
_cell.length_a   1.000
_cell.length_b   1.000
_cell.length_c   1.000
_cell.angle_alpha   90.00
_cell.angle_beta   90.00
_cell.angle_gamma   90.00
#
_symmetry.space_group_name_H-M   'P 1'
#
loop_
_entity.id
_entity.type
_entity.pdbx_description
1 polymer ?
#
loop_
_entity_poly.entity_id
_entity_poly.type
_entity_poly.pdbx_seq_one_letter_code
_entity_poly.pdbx_strand_id
1 'polypeptide(L)'
;MVTIEQYRQYCADWSGDPAEFSWLVQHGDIAGVSRRAIADEFEFAPSTVSRWAAGEALPHKRIQKLVIAGLEKKARRLEVAAANAVPLPHKITGHEQTFP
;
A
#
# COMPACT_ATOMS: atom_id res chain seq x y z
N MET A 1 -10.58 -5.90 8.91
CA MET A 1 -9.73 -4.74 8.54
C MET A 1 -8.43 -5.32 8.03
N VAL A 2 -7.99 -4.96 6.82
CA VAL A 2 -6.75 -5.48 6.20
C VAL A 2 -5.59 -4.58 6.60
N THR A 3 -4.48 -5.15 7.06
CA THR A 3 -3.27 -4.40 7.42
C THR A 3 -2.41 -4.07 6.20
N ILE A 4 -1.45 -3.15 6.35
CA ILE A 4 -0.49 -2.82 5.28
C ILE A 4 0.35 -4.03 4.85
N GLU A 5 0.75 -4.87 5.80
CA GLU A 5 1.50 -6.11 5.55
C GLU A 5 0.65 -7.10 4.73
N GLN A 6 -0.60 -7.33 5.14
CA GLN A 6 -1.54 -8.21 4.43
C GLN A 6 -1.83 -7.69 3.01
N TYR A 7 -2.07 -6.40 2.85
CA TYR A 7 -2.29 -5.78 1.54
C TYR A 7 -1.06 -5.93 0.63
N ARG A 8 0.14 -5.71 1.17
CA ARG A 8 1.40 -5.91 0.44
C ARG A 8 1.57 -7.37 0.02
N GLN A 9 1.18 -8.33 0.86
CA GLN A 9 1.21 -9.75 0.52
C GLN A 9 0.19 -10.09 -0.58
N TYR A 10 -1.03 -9.56 -0.53
CA TYR A 10 -2.01 -9.74 -1.61
C TYR A 10 -1.53 -9.18 -2.96
N CYS A 11 -0.83 -8.04 -2.96
CA CYS A 11 -0.18 -7.53 -4.17
C CYS A 11 0.91 -8.50 -4.69
N ALA A 12 1.70 -9.10 -3.79
CA ALA A 12 2.81 -9.98 -4.15
C ALA A 12 2.33 -11.35 -4.69
N ASP A 13 1.25 -11.90 -4.11
CA ASP A 13 0.66 -13.18 -4.50
C ASP A 13 -0.33 -13.07 -5.67
N TRP A 14 -0.60 -11.86 -6.16
CA TRP A 14 -1.58 -11.64 -7.21
C TRP A 14 -1.27 -12.46 -8.47
N SER A 15 -2.16 -13.40 -8.77
CA SER A 15 -1.98 -14.42 -9.82
C SER A 15 -2.42 -13.94 -11.22
N GLY A 16 -2.98 -12.74 -11.30
CA GLY A 16 -3.64 -12.26 -12.51
C GLY A 16 -5.17 -12.28 -12.44
N ASP A 17 -5.78 -12.57 -11.30
CA ASP A 17 -7.24 -12.60 -11.19
C ASP A 17 -7.84 -11.18 -11.35
N PRO A 18 -8.90 -11.02 -12.18
CA PRO A 18 -9.55 -9.73 -12.42
C PRO A 18 -10.29 -9.15 -11.22
N ALA A 19 -10.91 -9.98 -10.38
CA ALA A 19 -11.62 -9.52 -9.19
C ALA A 19 -10.63 -9.08 -8.11
N GLU A 20 -9.54 -9.84 -7.91
CA GLU A 20 -8.43 -9.47 -7.03
C GLU A 20 -7.80 -8.14 -7.49
N PHE A 21 -7.58 -7.96 -8.80
CA PHE A 21 -7.06 -6.70 -9.32
C PHE A 21 -7.97 -5.51 -8.96
N SER A 22 -9.28 -5.65 -9.18
CA SER A 22 -10.26 -4.60 -8.89
C SER A 22 -10.27 -4.27 -7.40
N TRP A 23 -10.20 -5.30 -6.54
CA TRP A 23 -10.13 -5.15 -5.09
C TRP A 23 -8.85 -4.42 -4.64
N LEU A 24 -7.69 -4.79 -5.19
CA LEU A 24 -6.40 -4.16 -4.88
C LEU A 24 -6.38 -2.68 -5.26
N VAL A 25 -6.90 -2.33 -6.43
CA VAL A 25 -7.02 -0.93 -6.87
C VAL A 25 -8.04 -0.17 -6.02
N GLN A 26 -9.14 -0.80 -5.63
CA GLN A 26 -10.15 -0.20 -4.76
C GLN A 26 -9.59 0.16 -3.37
N HIS A 27 -8.74 -0.71 -2.82
CA HIS A 27 -8.15 -0.59 -1.47
C HIS A 27 -6.71 -0.04 -1.47
N GLY A 28 -6.32 0.69 -2.53
CA GLY A 28 -5.01 1.33 -2.62
C GLY A 28 -4.71 2.32 -1.48
N ASP A 29 -5.74 2.84 -0.81
CA ASP A 29 -5.60 3.73 0.34
C ASP A 29 -4.90 3.07 1.53
N ILE A 30 -4.95 1.74 1.64
CA ILE A 30 -4.19 0.98 2.65
C ILE A 30 -2.70 1.25 2.47
N ALA A 31 -2.22 1.34 1.23
CA ALA A 31 -0.85 1.71 0.88
C ALA A 31 -0.61 3.23 0.81
N GLY A 32 -1.58 4.05 1.24
CA GLY A 32 -1.53 5.50 1.12
C GLY A 32 -1.71 6.00 -0.32
N VAL A 33 -2.23 5.18 -1.23
CA VAL A 33 -2.37 5.51 -2.65
C VAL A 33 -3.84 5.69 -3.02
N SER A 34 -4.24 6.94 -3.28
CA SER A 34 -5.58 7.21 -3.80
C SER A 34 -5.71 6.79 -5.26
N ARG A 35 -6.95 6.55 -5.73
CA ARG A 35 -7.23 6.28 -7.17
C ARG A 35 -6.70 7.37 -8.08
N ARG A 36 -6.70 8.62 -7.61
CA ARG A 36 -6.12 9.76 -8.33
C ARG A 36 -4.59 9.64 -8.41
N ALA A 37 -3.92 9.24 -7.33
CA ALA A 37 -2.48 8.98 -7.36
C ALA A 37 -2.11 7.83 -8.31
N ILE A 38 -2.94 6.78 -8.41
CA ILE A 38 -2.76 5.72 -9.42
C ILE A 38 -2.94 6.29 -10.84
N ALA A 39 -3.98 7.10 -11.05
CA ALA A 39 -4.25 7.72 -12.34
C ALA A 39 -3.09 8.62 -12.80
N ASP A 40 -2.59 9.49 -11.92
CA ASP A 40 -1.44 10.36 -12.16
C ASP A 40 -0.15 9.56 -12.41
N GLU A 41 0.13 8.50 -11.62
CA GLU A 41 1.37 7.72 -11.72
C GLU A 41 1.49 6.97 -13.06
N PHE A 42 0.37 6.53 -13.62
CA PHE A 42 0.34 5.75 -14.86
C PHE A 42 -0.32 6.49 -16.04
N GLU A 43 -0.52 7.80 -15.92
CA GLU A 43 -1.08 8.68 -16.95
C GLU A 43 -2.45 8.23 -17.50
N PHE A 44 -3.29 7.68 -16.63
CA PHE A 44 -4.67 7.31 -16.96
C PHE A 44 -5.66 8.38 -16.48
N ALA A 45 -6.84 8.42 -17.10
CA ALA A 45 -7.92 9.24 -16.58
C ALA A 45 -8.42 8.69 -15.23
N PRO A 46 -8.74 9.54 -14.23
CA PRO A 46 -9.26 9.09 -12.94
C PRO A 46 -10.56 8.29 -13.03
N SER A 47 -11.40 8.58 -14.04
CA SER A 47 -12.62 7.83 -14.34
C SER A 47 -12.30 6.39 -14.78
N THR A 48 -11.23 6.19 -15.54
CA THR A 48 -10.76 4.86 -15.96
C THR A 48 -10.34 4.02 -14.75
N VAL A 49 -9.54 4.59 -13.83
CA VAL A 49 -9.13 3.89 -12.60
C VAL A 49 -10.32 3.63 -11.68
N SER A 50 -11.32 4.52 -11.66
CA SER A 50 -12.56 4.31 -10.89
C SER A 50 -13.35 3.10 -11.41
N ARG A 51 -13.44 2.93 -12.73
CA ARG A 51 -14.09 1.75 -13.35
C ARG A 51 -13.32 0.46 -13.07
N TRP A 52 -11.99 0.53 -12.97
CA TRP A 52 -11.17 -0.61 -12.54
C TRP A 52 -11.46 -1.01 -11.10
N ALA A 53 -11.50 -0.04 -10.19
CA ALA A 53 -11.84 -0.28 -8.79
C ALA A 53 -13.26 -0.83 -8.59
N ALA A 54 -14.18 -0.54 -9.50
CA ALA A 54 -15.55 -1.05 -9.49
C ALA A 54 -15.70 -2.41 -10.20
N GLY A 55 -14.66 -2.91 -10.88
CA GLY A 55 -14.73 -4.13 -11.68
C GLY A 55 -15.54 -3.98 -12.98
N GLU A 56 -15.92 -2.75 -13.36
CA GLU A 56 -16.72 -2.46 -14.56
C GLU A 56 -15.90 -2.52 -15.86
N ALA A 57 -14.60 -2.30 -15.74
CA ALA A 57 -13.64 -2.39 -16.83
C ALA A 57 -12.30 -2.81 -16.27
N LEU A 58 -11.46 -3.43 -17.10
CA LEU A 58 -10.13 -3.84 -16.70
C LEU A 58 -9.12 -3.43 -17.77
N PRO A 59 -7.93 -2.98 -17.38
CA PRO A 59 -6.90 -2.69 -18.35
C PRO A 59 -6.28 -3.99 -18.87
N HIS A 60 -5.44 -3.87 -19.91
CA HIS A 60 -4.68 -5.01 -20.40
C HIS A 60 -3.80 -5.63 -19.30
N LYS A 61 -3.58 -6.96 -19.34
CA LYS A 61 -2.82 -7.71 -18.32
C LYS A 61 -1.44 -7.12 -17.99
N ARG A 62 -0.76 -6.55 -18.99
CA ARG A 62 0.53 -5.86 -18.79
C ARG A 62 0.40 -4.63 -17.88
N ILE A 63 -0.65 -3.83 -18.07
CA ILE A 63 -0.93 -2.66 -17.24
C ILE A 63 -1.37 -3.10 -15.85
N GLN A 64 -2.18 -4.16 -15.74
CA GLN A 64 -2.55 -4.71 -14.43
C GLN A 64 -1.29 -5.06 -13.61
N LYS A 65 -0.34 -5.79 -14.19
CA LYS A 65 0.95 -6.11 -13.55
C LYS A 65 1.74 -4.86 -13.11
N LEU A 66 1.78 -3.81 -13.94
CA LEU A 66 2.47 -2.57 -13.60
C LEU A 66 1.82 -1.87 -12.41
N VAL A 67 0.50 -1.77 -12.39
CA VAL A 67 -0.26 -1.14 -11.31
C VAL A 67 -0.08 -1.93 -10.00
N ILE A 68 -0.22 -3.26 -10.03
CA ILE A 68 -0.02 -4.09 -8.82
C ILE A 68 1.41 -3.98 -8.28
N ALA A 69 2.43 -4.01 -9.15
CA ALA A 69 3.81 -3.82 -8.72
C ALA A 69 4.06 -2.43 -8.11
N GLY A 70 3.42 -1.39 -8.64
CA GLY A 70 3.44 -0.04 -8.07
C GLY A 70 2.82 0.00 -6.67
N LEU A 71 1.65 -0.61 -6.49
CA LEU A 71 0.96 -0.72 -5.20
C LEU A 71 1.79 -1.49 -4.18
N GLU A 72 2.38 -2.64 -4.55
CA GLU A 72 3.26 -3.42 -3.68
C GLU A 72 4.46 -2.58 -3.20
N LYS A 73 5.09 -1.84 -4.12
CA LYS A 73 6.25 -1.00 -3.82
C LYS A 73 5.91 0.12 -2.83
N LYS A 74 4.74 0.74 -2.97
CA LYS A 74 4.27 1.80 -2.06
C LYS A 74 3.91 1.19 -0.70
N ALA A 75 3.23 0.06 -0.70
CA ALA A 75 2.86 -0.66 0.51
C ALA A 75 4.10 -1.04 1.34
N ARG A 76 5.13 -1.60 0.69
CA ARG A 76 6.41 -1.94 1.34
C ARG A 76 7.11 -0.71 1.91
N ARG A 77 7.09 0.42 1.21
CA ARG A 77 7.69 1.67 1.73
C ARG A 77 6.97 2.17 2.97
N LEU A 78 5.64 2.11 2.97
CA LEU A 78 4.82 2.52 4.10
C LEU A 78 5.01 1.59 5.30
N GLU A 79 5.05 0.28 5.08
CA GLU A 79 5.37 -0.75 6.07
C GLU A 79 6.73 -0.48 6.74
N VAL A 80 7.78 -0.27 5.95
CA VAL A 80 9.12 0.05 6.47
C VAL A 80 9.14 1.38 7.22
N ALA A 81 8.44 2.40 6.73
CA ALA A 81 8.34 3.68 7.43
C ALA A 81 7.63 3.53 8.79
N ALA A 82 6.54 2.75 8.84
CA ALA A 82 5.81 2.45 10.07
C ALA A 82 6.68 1.68 11.07
N ALA A 83 7.46 0.70 10.61
CA ALA A 83 8.40 -0.05 11.46
C ALA A 83 9.51 0.84 12.06
N ASN A 84 10.02 1.81 11.29
CA ASN A 84 11.06 2.74 11.75
C ASN A 84 10.52 3.89 12.62
N ALA A 85 9.22 4.17 12.56
CA ALA A 85 8.58 5.22 13.36
C ALA A 85 8.27 4.78 14.81
N VAL A 86 8.47 3.50 15.15
CA VAL A 86 8.35 3.01 16.53
C VAL A 86 9.52 3.55 17.36
N PRO A 87 9.28 4.40 18.39
CA PRO A 87 10.35 4.81 19.29
C PRO A 87 10.83 3.57 20.06
N LEU A 88 12.14 3.32 20.02
CA LEU A 88 12.80 2.41 20.95
C LEU A 88 12.33 2.76 22.38
N PRO A 89 11.98 1.80 23.25
CA PRO A 89 11.72 2.12 24.64
C PRO A 89 13.02 2.69 25.22
N HIS A 90 13.05 4.01 25.43
CA HIS A 90 14.13 4.64 26.17
C HIS A 90 14.20 3.94 27.51
N LYS A 91 15.27 3.16 27.69
CA LYS A 91 15.67 2.58 28.95
C LYS A 91 15.86 3.76 29.91
N ILE A 92 14.84 4.05 30.73
CA ILE A 92 14.95 4.97 31.85
C ILE A 92 15.88 4.27 32.83
N THR A 93 17.19 4.44 32.62
CA THR A 93 18.20 3.94 33.53
C THR A 93 18.16 4.89 34.70
N GLY A 94 17.56 4.44 35.80
CA GLY A 94 17.61 5.14 37.07
C GLY A 94 19.05 5.43 37.45
N HIS A 95 19.31 6.68 37.82
CA HIS A 95 20.42 7.01 38.68
C HIS A 95 19.88 8.06 39.64
N GLU A 96 19.44 7.59 40.81
CA GLU A 96 19.43 8.39 42.02
C GLU A 96 20.83 9.00 42.15
N GLN A 97 20.92 10.31 41.94
CA GLN A 97 22.07 11.08 42.37
C GLN A 97 21.86 11.41 43.84
N THR A 98 22.41 10.55 44.69
CA THR A 98 22.77 10.88 46.06
C THR A 98 23.82 12.00 46.05
N PHE A 99 23.84 12.77 47.14
CA PHE A 99 24.93 13.57 47.74
C PHE A 99 24.76 15.11 47.69
N PRO A 100 25.30 15.85 48.69
CA PRO A 100 25.80 15.43 50.02
C PRO A 100 24.92 15.88 51.20
#